data_AF-A0A924RUF0-F1
#
_entry.id   AF-A0A924RUF0-F1
#
_cell.length_a   1.000
_cell.length_b   1.000
_cell.length_c   1.000
_cell.angle_alpha   90.00
_cell.angle_beta   90.00
_cell.angle_gamma   90.00
#
_symmetry.space_group_name_H-M   'P 1'
#
loop_
_entity.id
_entity.type
_entity.pdbx_description
1 polymer ?
#
loop_
_entity_poly.entity_id
_entity_poly.type
_entity_poly.pdbx_seq_one_letter_code
_entity_poly.pdbx_strand_id
1 'polypeptide(L)'
;MNTEILGVIAMFLITVTLAIPLGRYIGKVYSGDKTWADAIFNPLDKLFFKIGGINPGRDMNWKQHLAALLTINLVWFVLSMFVLTNMAWLPLNPDANPSMGGDLAFNTSISFISNTNLQHYSGESGLSYLGQLVLMLFQFISAAAGMAVCAMVFITMREKTTEKLSNFYNLFVKSLTRILLPLSIVVAVILLFNGTPMTFKGKDKFISVQGDTVNVSRGPSASMVAIKQLGTNGGGFFGANSAHPL
;
A
#
# COMPACT_ATOMS: atom_id res chain seq x y z
N MET A 1 29.59 8.96 -17.08
CA MET A 1 30.21 9.42 -15.82
C MET A 1 29.72 10.78 -15.33
N ASN A 2 30.05 11.92 -15.95
CA ASN A 2 29.67 13.24 -15.36
C ASN A 2 28.15 13.45 -15.26
N THR A 3 27.38 13.02 -16.27
CA THR A 3 25.90 13.11 -16.26
C THR A 3 25.26 12.19 -15.21
N GLU A 4 25.82 11.00 -14.99
CA GLU A 4 25.34 10.05 -13.98
C GLU A 4 25.58 10.58 -12.57
N ILE A 5 26.77 11.13 -12.30
CA ILE A 5 27.11 11.74 -11.01
C ILE A 5 26.18 12.93 -10.72
N LEU A 6 25.95 13.80 -11.72
CA LEU A 6 25.01 14.91 -11.57
C LEU A 6 23.58 14.41 -11.31
N GLY A 7 23.14 13.34 -11.99
CA GLY A 7 21.85 12.71 -11.74
C GLY A 7 21.70 12.18 -10.32
N VAL A 8 22.72 11.50 -9.79
CA VAL A 8 22.75 11.01 -8.41
C VAL A 8 22.70 12.18 -7.42
N ILE A 9 23.52 13.22 -7.61
CA ILE A 9 23.52 14.42 -6.76
C ILE A 9 22.14 15.06 -6.75
N ALA A 10 21.54 15.27 -7.93
CA ALA A 10 20.21 15.84 -8.05
C ALA A 10 19.15 14.99 -7.32
N MET A 11 19.20 13.67 -7.47
CA MET A 11 18.27 12.75 -6.81
C MET A 11 18.36 12.86 -5.28
N PHE A 12 19.56 12.84 -4.70
CA PHE A 12 19.75 12.98 -3.26
C PHE A 12 19.30 14.35 -2.76
N LEU A 13 19.67 15.43 -3.45
CA LEU A 13 19.27 16.78 -3.07
C LEU A 13 17.75 16.93 -3.06
N ILE A 14 17.07 16.53 -4.15
CA ILE A 14 15.61 16.59 -4.25
C ILE A 14 14.97 15.74 -3.15
N THR A 15 15.46 14.52 -2.92
CA THR A 15 14.94 13.62 -1.88
C THR A 15 15.04 14.26 -0.50
N VAL A 16 16.20 14.82 -0.13
CA VAL A 16 16.39 15.48 1.17
C VAL A 16 15.51 16.72 1.28
N THR A 17 15.44 17.56 0.23
CA THR A 17 14.60 18.76 0.22
C THR A 17 13.12 18.43 0.41
N LEU A 18 12.62 17.34 -0.17
CA LEU A 18 11.24 16.89 0.00
C LEU A 18 11.01 16.16 1.34
N ALA A 19 12.01 15.44 1.84
CA ALA A 19 11.92 14.70 3.10
C ALA A 19 11.78 15.62 4.32
N ILE A 20 12.40 16.81 4.32
CA ILE A 20 12.32 17.75 5.45
C ILE A 20 10.87 18.25 5.72
N PRO A 21 10.14 18.84 4.76
CA PRO A 21 8.77 19.28 4.99
C PRO A 21 7.83 18.10 5.25
N LEU A 22 8.01 16.98 4.55
CA LEU A 22 7.20 15.78 4.78
C LEU A 22 7.42 15.22 6.18
N GLY A 23 8.66 15.09 6.63
CA GLY A 23 9.01 14.63 7.98
C GLY A 23 8.44 15.53 9.07
N ARG A 24 8.48 16.86 8.88
CA ARG A 24 7.82 17.81 9.78
C ARG A 24 6.30 17.61 9.84
N TYR A 25 5.66 17.37 8.69
CA TYR A 25 4.23 17.08 8.64
C TYR A 25 3.89 15.76 9.34
N ILE A 26 4.64 14.69 9.09
CA ILE A 26 4.46 13.38 9.75
C ILE A 26 4.64 13.51 11.27
N GLY A 27 5.64 14.27 11.72
CA GLY A 27 5.85 14.58 13.13
C GLY A 27 4.64 15.26 13.78
N LYS A 28 4.01 16.22 13.09
CA LYS A 28 2.76 16.86 13.55
C LYS A 28 1.60 15.87 13.66
N VAL A 29 1.40 15.03 12.64
CA VAL A 29 0.33 14.00 12.60
C VAL A 29 0.40 13.08 13.82
N TYR A 30 1.61 12.57 14.13
CA TYR A 30 1.82 11.65 15.26
C TYR A 30 1.87 12.36 16.62
N SER A 31 2.28 13.63 16.68
CA SER A 31 2.22 14.41 17.92
C SER A 31 0.80 14.84 18.29
N GLY A 32 -0.15 14.75 17.35
CA GLY A 32 -1.54 15.16 17.55
C GLY A 32 -1.79 16.64 17.29
N ASP A 33 -0.86 17.34 16.66
CA ASP A 33 -1.04 18.73 16.24
C ASP A 33 -2.09 18.81 15.13
N LYS A 34 -2.80 19.95 15.06
CA LYS A 34 -3.79 20.19 14.00
C LYS A 34 -3.10 20.25 12.64
N THR A 35 -3.59 19.44 11.71
CA THR A 35 -3.20 19.44 10.30
C THR A 35 -4.38 19.84 9.41
N TRP A 36 -4.09 20.23 8.16
CA TRP A 36 -5.13 20.54 7.18
C TRP A 36 -5.99 19.31 6.82
N ALA A 37 -5.38 18.13 6.83
CA ALA A 37 -6.03 16.86 6.51
C ALA A 37 -7.07 16.46 7.56
N ASP A 38 -6.93 16.93 8.79
CA ASP A 38 -7.84 16.61 9.89
C ASP A 38 -9.27 17.09 9.64
N ALA A 39 -9.48 18.19 8.93
CA ALA A 39 -10.82 18.68 8.60
C ALA A 39 -11.61 17.66 7.75
N ILE A 40 -10.91 16.97 6.84
CA ILE A 40 -11.51 16.01 5.90
C ILE A 40 -11.60 14.63 6.55
N PHE A 41 -10.54 14.17 7.22
CA PHE A 41 -10.43 12.78 7.65
C PHE A 41 -10.87 12.52 9.11
N ASN A 42 -10.93 13.53 9.99
CA ASN A 42 -11.41 13.31 11.36
C ASN A 42 -12.85 12.75 11.42
N PRO A 43 -13.82 13.21 10.60
CA PRO A 43 -15.15 12.62 10.59
C PRO A 43 -15.12 11.14 10.20
N LEU A 44 -14.30 10.77 9.21
CA LEU A 44 -14.14 9.41 8.72
C LEU A 44 -13.49 8.50 9.78
N ASP A 45 -12.42 8.97 10.42
CA ASP A 45 -11.79 8.24 11.52
C ASP A 45 -12.73 7.99 12.68
N LYS A 46 -13.49 9.02 13.09
CA LYS A 46 -14.48 8.88 14.16
C LYS A 46 -15.52 7.82 13.81
N LEU A 47 -15.94 7.76 12.54
CA LEU A 47 -16.85 6.72 12.07
C LEU A 47 -16.18 5.33 12.17
N PHE A 48 -14.95 5.16 11.68
CA PHE A 48 -14.23 3.89 11.74
C PHE A 48 -13.98 3.42 13.18
N PHE A 49 -13.55 4.32 14.07
CA PHE A 49 -13.36 4.02 15.48
C PHE A 49 -14.68 3.68 16.19
N LYS A 50 -15.77 4.39 15.86
CA LYS A 50 -17.09 4.10 16.43
C LYS A 50 -17.61 2.74 15.99
N ILE A 51 -17.52 2.41 14.69
CA ILE A 51 -17.95 1.10 14.16
C ILE A 51 -17.08 -0.02 14.73
N GLY A 52 -15.77 0.20 14.84
CA GLY A 52 -14.83 -0.78 15.40
C GLY A 52 -14.88 -0.90 16.93
N GLY A 53 -15.65 -0.06 17.64
CA GLY A 53 -15.64 -0.01 19.10
C GLY A 53 -14.29 0.39 19.70
N ILE A 54 -13.45 1.10 18.94
CA ILE A 54 -12.10 1.50 19.32
C ILE A 54 -12.15 2.86 19.99
N ASN A 55 -11.59 2.98 21.20
CA ASN A 55 -11.34 4.28 21.82
C ASN A 55 -9.91 4.76 21.48
N PRO A 56 -9.73 5.73 20.57
CA PRO A 56 -8.39 6.18 20.15
C PRO A 56 -7.65 6.96 21.24
N GLY A 57 -8.34 7.45 22.28
CA GLY A 57 -7.74 8.15 23.41
C GLY A 57 -7.23 7.23 24.51
N ARG A 58 -7.45 5.91 24.41
CA ARG A 58 -6.94 4.94 25.37
C ARG A 58 -5.53 4.52 24.98
N ASP A 59 -4.57 4.76 25.85
CA ASP A 59 -3.19 4.31 25.68
C ASP A 59 -3.09 2.78 25.72
N MET A 60 -2.13 2.25 24.96
CA MET A 60 -1.81 0.83 24.88
C MET A 60 -0.38 0.60 25.33
N ASN A 61 -0.15 -0.50 26.06
CA ASN A 61 1.21 -0.97 26.37
C ASN A 61 1.79 -1.75 25.17
N TRP A 62 3.09 -2.07 25.21
CA TRP A 62 3.76 -2.74 24.09
C TRP A 62 3.16 -4.12 23.75
N LYS A 63 2.67 -4.88 24.75
CA LYS A 63 2.02 -6.19 24.54
C LYS A 63 0.71 -6.02 23.78
N GLN A 64 -0.05 -4.99 24.10
CA GLN A 64 -1.30 -4.65 23.40
C GLN A 64 -1.03 -4.17 21.97
N HIS A 65 0.03 -3.38 21.75
CA HIS A 65 0.48 -3.01 20.40
C HIS A 65 0.84 -4.26 19.57
N LEU A 66 1.64 -5.16 20.13
CA LEU A 66 2.02 -6.41 19.47
C LEU A 66 0.81 -7.28 19.17
N ALA A 67 -0.10 -7.45 20.14
CA ALA A 67 -1.33 -8.22 19.94
C ALA A 67 -2.19 -7.63 18.81
N ALA A 68 -2.41 -6.30 18.80
CA ALA A 68 -3.17 -5.64 17.75
C ALA A 68 -2.54 -5.82 16.36
N LEU A 69 -1.21 -5.64 16.26
CA LEU A 69 -0.45 -5.85 15.04
C LEU A 69 -0.62 -7.28 14.50
N LEU A 70 -0.44 -8.29 15.36
CA LEU A 70 -0.54 -9.70 14.96
C LEU A 70 -1.97 -10.09 14.58
N THR A 71 -2.97 -9.66 15.36
CA THR A 71 -4.38 -9.95 15.07
C THR A 71 -4.84 -9.34 13.75
N ILE A 72 -4.47 -8.08 13.47
CA ILE A 72 -4.81 -7.42 12.21
C ILE A 72 -4.20 -8.18 11.03
N ASN A 73 -2.91 -8.53 11.09
CA ASN A 73 -2.24 -9.26 10.02
C ASN A 73 -2.83 -10.66 9.82
N LEU A 74 -3.24 -11.36 10.89
CA LEU A 74 -3.89 -12.66 10.79
C LEU A 74 -5.25 -12.60 10.07
N VAL A 75 -6.08 -11.60 10.39
CA VAL A 75 -7.38 -11.41 9.73
C VAL A 75 -7.19 -11.16 8.23
N TRP A 76 -6.24 -10.30 7.86
CA TRP A 76 -5.92 -10.03 6.46
C TRP A 76 -5.34 -11.23 5.73
N PHE A 77 -4.54 -12.05 6.41
CA PHE A 77 -4.02 -13.29 5.86
C PHE A 77 -5.14 -14.25 5.48
N VAL A 78 -6.12 -14.46 6.36
CA VAL A 78 -7.28 -15.32 6.06
C VAL A 78 -8.09 -14.77 4.89
N LEU A 79 -8.32 -13.45 4.85
CA LEU A 79 -9.03 -12.81 3.73
C LEU A 79 -8.26 -12.97 2.41
N SER A 80 -6.94 -12.77 2.44
CA SER A 80 -6.06 -12.93 1.27
C SER A 80 -6.13 -14.35 0.73
N MET A 81 -5.98 -15.34 1.61
CA MET A 81 -6.07 -16.75 1.24
C MET A 81 -7.41 -17.08 0.59
N PHE A 82 -8.51 -16.59 1.17
CA PHE A 82 -9.84 -16.76 0.60
C PHE A 82 -9.92 -16.17 -0.81
N VAL A 83 -9.54 -14.90 -1.00
CA VAL A 83 -9.64 -14.23 -2.31
C VAL A 83 -8.76 -14.90 -3.36
N LEU A 84 -7.48 -15.15 -3.06
CA LEU A 84 -6.51 -15.65 -4.02
C LEU A 84 -6.82 -17.09 -4.48
N THR A 85 -7.36 -17.93 -3.60
CA THR A 85 -7.78 -19.31 -3.94
C THR A 85 -9.14 -19.38 -4.64
N ASN A 86 -9.90 -18.29 -4.67
CA ASN A 86 -11.27 -18.24 -5.22
C ASN A 86 -11.45 -17.24 -6.37
N MET A 87 -10.37 -16.68 -6.91
CA MET A 87 -10.43 -15.63 -7.95
C MET A 87 -11.23 -16.01 -9.20
N ALA A 88 -11.29 -17.29 -9.56
CA ALA A 88 -11.96 -17.74 -10.79
C ALA A 88 -13.45 -17.40 -10.83
N TRP A 89 -14.15 -17.41 -9.68
CA TRP A 89 -15.60 -17.14 -9.61
C TRP A 89 -15.94 -15.79 -8.96
N LEU A 90 -14.96 -15.14 -8.35
CA LEU A 90 -15.13 -13.81 -7.77
C LEU A 90 -15.28 -12.72 -8.87
N PRO A 91 -15.93 -11.58 -8.56
CA PRO A 91 -16.11 -10.50 -9.52
C PRO A 91 -14.78 -9.82 -9.88
N LEU A 92 -14.81 -8.96 -10.91
CA LEU A 92 -13.64 -8.23 -11.42
C LEU A 92 -12.54 -9.17 -11.95
N ASN A 93 -12.95 -10.16 -12.73
CA ASN A 93 -12.05 -11.05 -13.47
C ASN A 93 -12.38 -11.07 -14.97
N PRO A 94 -12.19 -9.94 -15.69
CA PRO A 94 -12.57 -9.83 -17.10
C PRO A 94 -11.76 -10.75 -18.02
N ASP A 95 -10.55 -11.14 -17.61
CA ASP A 95 -9.65 -12.00 -18.36
C ASP A 95 -9.78 -13.49 -18.00
N ALA A 96 -10.73 -13.84 -17.10
CA ALA A 96 -10.94 -15.20 -16.59
C ALA A 96 -9.65 -15.87 -16.06
N ASN A 97 -8.80 -15.10 -15.39
CA ASN A 97 -7.57 -15.61 -14.80
C ASN A 97 -7.89 -16.67 -13.72
N PRO A 98 -7.12 -17.77 -13.64
CA PRO A 98 -7.41 -18.86 -12.72
C PRO A 98 -7.15 -18.46 -11.26
N SER A 99 -7.75 -19.19 -10.33
CA SER A 99 -7.38 -19.12 -8.91
C SER A 99 -5.96 -19.63 -8.68
N MET A 100 -5.28 -19.10 -7.67
CA MET A 100 -3.97 -19.59 -7.26
C MET A 100 -4.07 -20.94 -6.54
N GLY A 101 -3.04 -21.79 -6.70
CA GLY A 101 -2.82 -22.93 -5.81
C GLY A 101 -2.63 -22.47 -4.36
N GLY A 102 -2.94 -23.34 -3.39
CA GLY A 102 -2.90 -22.98 -1.98
C GLY A 102 -1.51 -22.55 -1.48
N ASP A 103 -0.45 -23.15 -2.03
CA ASP A 103 0.95 -22.81 -1.79
C ASP A 103 1.33 -21.42 -2.33
N LEU A 104 0.94 -21.11 -3.57
CA LEU A 104 1.19 -19.81 -4.19
C LEU A 104 0.37 -18.71 -3.50
N ALA A 105 -0.88 -18.98 -3.16
CA ALA A 105 -1.73 -18.07 -2.40
C ALA A 105 -1.13 -17.78 -1.02
N PHE A 106 -0.59 -18.79 -0.34
CA PHE A 106 0.08 -18.63 0.96
C PHE A 106 1.32 -17.75 0.85
N ASN A 107 2.21 -18.06 -0.10
CA ASN A 107 3.42 -17.28 -0.34
C ASN A 107 3.07 -15.81 -0.66
N THR A 108 2.13 -15.60 -1.59
CA THR A 108 1.69 -14.25 -1.99
C THR A 108 1.06 -13.48 -0.83
N SER A 109 0.20 -14.13 -0.04
CA SER A 109 -0.48 -13.51 1.09
C SER A 109 0.51 -13.03 2.14
N ILE A 110 1.41 -13.90 2.59
CA ILE A 110 2.42 -13.55 3.59
C ILE A 110 3.33 -12.45 3.05
N SER A 111 3.79 -12.61 1.82
CA SER A 111 4.68 -11.67 1.15
C SER A 111 4.13 -10.24 1.14
N PHE A 112 2.84 -10.03 0.84
CA PHE A 112 2.24 -8.70 0.83
C PHE A 112 1.94 -8.17 2.25
N ILE A 113 1.53 -9.04 3.16
CA ILE A 113 1.26 -8.67 4.56
C ILE A 113 2.55 -8.29 5.29
N SER A 114 3.67 -8.94 4.96
CA SER A 114 5.00 -8.66 5.50
C SER A 114 5.73 -7.50 4.80
N ASN A 115 5.05 -6.73 3.94
CA ASN A 115 5.64 -5.63 3.17
C ASN A 115 6.83 -6.06 2.28
N THR A 116 6.87 -7.31 1.85
CA THR A 116 7.98 -7.88 1.05
C THR A 116 7.64 -7.89 -0.44
N ASN A 117 6.41 -8.30 -0.75
CA ASN A 117 5.83 -8.35 -2.09
C ASN A 117 6.68 -9.09 -3.15
N LEU A 118 7.38 -10.12 -2.70
CA LEU A 118 7.86 -11.22 -3.54
C LEU A 118 6.70 -11.80 -4.36
N GLN A 119 6.95 -12.03 -5.65
CA GLN A 119 5.98 -12.51 -6.62
C GLN A 119 6.57 -13.73 -7.36
N HIS A 120 5.95 -14.90 -7.18
CA HIS A 120 6.21 -16.10 -7.98
C HIS A 120 5.11 -16.32 -9.02
N TYR A 121 4.58 -15.22 -9.57
CA TYR A 121 3.53 -15.19 -10.57
C TYR A 121 3.73 -13.96 -11.46
N SER A 122 3.15 -13.96 -12.67
CA SER A 122 3.01 -12.74 -13.47
C SER A 122 1.67 -12.10 -13.16
N GLY A 123 1.64 -10.84 -12.75
CA GLY A 123 0.40 -10.21 -12.28
C GLY A 123 -0.72 -10.15 -13.33
N GLU A 124 -0.38 -10.06 -14.61
CA GLU A 124 -1.33 -9.98 -15.71
C GLU A 124 -1.98 -11.30 -16.16
N SER A 125 -1.44 -12.43 -15.71
CA SER A 125 -1.98 -13.77 -16.00
C SER A 125 -2.32 -14.56 -14.74
N GLY A 126 -1.68 -14.24 -13.61
CA GLY A 126 -1.83 -14.94 -12.34
C GLY A 126 -2.80 -14.31 -11.35
N LEU A 127 -3.32 -13.10 -11.59
CA LEU A 127 -4.24 -12.41 -10.69
C LEU A 127 -5.47 -11.85 -11.42
N SER A 128 -6.63 -11.95 -10.79
CA SER A 128 -7.81 -11.14 -11.16
C SER A 128 -7.65 -9.69 -10.73
N TYR A 129 -8.47 -8.76 -11.24
CA TYR A 129 -8.41 -7.37 -10.78
C TYR A 129 -8.86 -7.24 -9.32
N LEU A 130 -9.79 -8.07 -8.85
CA LEU A 130 -10.09 -8.13 -7.41
C LEU A 130 -8.88 -8.58 -6.60
N GLY A 131 -8.15 -9.61 -7.05
CA GLY A 131 -6.91 -10.05 -6.43
C GLY A 131 -5.89 -8.92 -6.34
N GLN A 132 -5.66 -8.21 -7.46
CA GLN A 132 -4.76 -7.04 -7.50
C GLN A 132 -5.21 -5.93 -6.52
N LEU A 133 -6.51 -5.63 -6.43
CA LEU A 133 -7.02 -4.63 -5.48
C LEU A 133 -6.82 -5.04 -4.02
N VAL A 134 -6.99 -6.32 -3.70
CA VAL A 134 -6.75 -6.86 -2.35
C VAL A 134 -5.26 -6.81 -2.00
N LEU A 135 -4.38 -7.16 -2.94
CA LEU A 135 -2.95 -7.02 -2.76
C LEU A 135 -2.52 -5.55 -2.62
N MET A 136 -3.11 -4.64 -3.40
CA MET A 136 -2.92 -3.20 -3.25
C MET A 136 -3.39 -2.70 -1.88
N LEU A 137 -4.51 -3.21 -1.35
CA LEU A 137 -4.95 -2.90 0.01
C LEU A 137 -3.89 -3.31 1.04
N PHE A 138 -3.29 -4.48 0.90
CA PHE A 138 -2.22 -4.91 1.79
C PHE A 138 -0.98 -4.03 1.70
N GLN A 139 -0.70 -3.42 0.54
CA GLN A 139 0.40 -2.47 0.41
C GLN A 139 0.22 -1.20 1.23
N PHE A 140 -1.04 -0.79 1.48
CA PHE A 140 -1.34 0.29 2.41
C PHE A 140 -1.21 -0.17 3.85
N ILE A 141 -1.78 -1.34 4.17
CA ILE A 141 -1.87 -1.86 5.53
C ILE A 141 -0.49 -2.22 6.09
N SER A 142 0.35 -2.93 5.32
CA SER A 142 1.68 -3.36 5.74
C SER A 142 2.58 -2.14 6.01
N ALA A 143 2.58 -1.15 5.11
CA ALA A 143 3.30 0.10 5.27
C ALA A 143 2.80 0.90 6.49
N ALA A 144 1.48 1.06 6.65
CA ALA A 144 0.92 1.77 7.79
C ALA A 144 1.21 1.08 9.13
N ALA A 145 1.23 -0.25 9.16
CA ALA A 145 1.61 -1.02 10.34
C ALA A 145 3.07 -0.76 10.72
N GLY A 146 3.99 -0.80 9.75
CA GLY A 146 5.41 -0.45 9.97
C GLY A 146 5.59 0.99 10.47
N MET A 147 4.87 1.94 9.88
CA MET A 147 4.89 3.35 10.31
C MET A 147 4.34 3.52 11.73
N ALA A 148 3.26 2.82 12.09
CA ALA A 148 2.67 2.87 13.44
C ALA A 148 3.64 2.34 14.50
N VAL A 149 4.32 1.22 14.22
CA VAL A 149 5.35 0.66 15.11
C VAL A 149 6.53 1.63 15.24
N CYS A 150 7.00 2.20 14.14
CA CYS A 150 8.08 3.18 14.13
C CYS A 150 7.73 4.44 14.94
N ALA A 151 6.50 4.97 14.77
CA ALA A 151 6.01 6.11 15.55
C ALA A 151 5.94 5.78 17.05
N MET A 152 5.48 4.58 17.41
CA MET A 152 5.46 4.12 18.79
C MET A 152 6.88 4.08 19.40
N VAL A 153 7.86 3.57 18.66
CA VAL A 153 9.27 3.56 19.11
C VAL A 153 9.79 4.99 19.33
N PHE A 154 9.55 5.92 18.41
CA PHE A 154 9.98 7.32 18.58
C PHE A 154 9.29 8.02 19.75
N ILE A 155 8.00 7.77 19.97
CA ILE A 155 7.27 8.29 21.15
C ILE A 155 7.92 7.75 22.42
N THR A 156 8.22 6.44 22.46
CA THR A 156 8.89 5.80 23.60
C THR A 156 10.27 6.40 23.87
N MET A 157 11.06 6.69 22.83
CA MET A 157 12.38 7.31 22.98
C MET A 157 12.31 8.76 23.46
N ARG A 158 11.22 9.48 23.15
CA ARG A 158 10.99 10.85 23.62
C ARG A 158 10.62 10.89 25.11
N GLU A 159 9.81 9.95 25.56
CA GLU A 159 9.32 9.88 26.95
C GLU A 159 10.27 9.03 27.81
N LYS A 160 11.01 9.64 28.75
CA LYS A 160 12.09 8.97 29.52
C LYS A 160 11.65 7.69 30.24
N THR A 161 10.45 7.67 30.80
CA THR A 161 9.82 6.49 31.45
C THR A 161 8.31 6.62 31.30
N THR A 162 7.69 5.83 30.42
CA THR A 162 6.23 5.78 30.28
C THR A 162 5.77 4.38 29.92
N GLU A 163 4.64 3.96 30.50
CA GLU A 163 3.93 2.74 30.07
C GLU A 163 2.84 3.04 29.02
N LYS A 164 2.66 4.33 28.69
CA LYS A 164 1.60 4.84 27.81
C LYS A 164 2.18 5.15 26.43
N LEU A 165 2.09 4.20 25.51
CA LEU A 165 2.74 4.25 24.19
C LEU A 165 1.79 4.73 23.06
N SER A 166 0.84 5.60 23.40
CA SER A 166 -0.29 5.94 22.53
C SER A 166 -1.10 4.69 22.13
N ASN A 167 -1.98 4.84 21.14
CA ASN A 167 -2.88 3.79 20.66
C ASN A 167 -2.45 3.29 19.27
N PHE A 168 -2.25 1.97 19.11
CA PHE A 168 -1.85 1.36 17.84
C PHE A 168 -2.81 1.71 16.69
N TYR A 169 -4.11 1.53 16.92
CA TYR A 169 -5.14 1.76 15.90
C TYR A 169 -5.19 3.24 15.49
N ASN A 170 -4.97 4.16 16.43
CA ASN A 170 -4.90 5.59 16.13
C ASN A 170 -3.71 5.92 15.22
N LEU A 171 -2.51 5.43 15.56
CA LEU A 171 -1.30 5.62 14.75
C LEU A 171 -1.45 4.98 13.36
N PHE A 172 -2.01 3.77 13.31
CA PHE A 172 -2.27 3.01 12.09
C PHE A 172 -3.24 3.75 11.15
N VAL A 173 -4.42 4.13 11.64
CA VAL A 173 -5.44 4.84 10.84
C VAL A 173 -4.91 6.19 10.36
N LYS A 174 -4.21 6.95 11.21
CA LYS A 174 -3.58 8.22 10.80
C LYS A 174 -2.53 8.02 9.71
N SER A 175 -1.73 6.95 9.78
CA SER A 175 -0.73 6.63 8.75
C SER A 175 -1.40 6.40 7.38
N LEU A 176 -2.52 5.68 7.37
CA LEU A 176 -3.30 5.44 6.16
C LEU A 176 -3.89 6.74 5.60
N THR A 177 -4.63 7.47 6.43
CA THR A 177 -5.52 8.56 5.99
C THR A 177 -4.81 9.90 5.82
N ARG A 178 -3.82 10.23 6.66
CA ARG A 178 -3.11 11.53 6.63
C ARG A 178 -1.85 11.49 5.78
N ILE A 179 -1.29 10.30 5.53
CA ILE A 179 0.01 10.17 4.86
C ILE A 179 -0.11 9.35 3.59
N LEU A 180 -0.37 8.04 3.69
CA LEU A 180 -0.27 7.13 2.55
C LEU A 180 -1.33 7.41 1.49
N LEU A 181 -2.60 7.53 1.87
CA LEU A 181 -3.71 7.70 0.92
C LEU A 181 -3.62 9.03 0.15
N PRO A 182 -3.44 10.21 0.78
CA PRO A 182 -3.33 11.46 0.05
C PRO A 182 -2.13 11.49 -0.90
N LEU A 183 -0.97 11.02 -0.44
CA LEU A 183 0.23 10.99 -1.27
C LEU A 183 0.09 9.99 -2.42
N SER A 184 -0.52 8.83 -2.18
CA SER A 184 -0.75 7.83 -3.22
C SER A 184 -1.71 8.33 -4.29
N ILE A 185 -2.73 9.12 -3.93
CA ILE A 185 -3.61 9.76 -4.92
C ILE A 185 -2.81 10.72 -5.81
N VAL A 186 -1.98 11.58 -5.23
CA VAL A 186 -1.14 12.53 -6.00
C VAL A 186 -0.22 11.78 -6.95
N VAL A 187 0.50 10.76 -6.48
CA VAL A 187 1.41 9.97 -7.31
C VAL A 187 0.65 9.18 -8.38
N ALA A 188 -0.51 8.59 -8.06
CA ALA A 188 -1.32 7.86 -9.03
C ALA A 188 -1.83 8.79 -10.15
N VAL A 189 -2.22 10.02 -9.82
CA VAL A 189 -2.63 11.02 -10.83
C VAL A 189 -1.45 11.41 -11.73
N ILE A 190 -0.25 11.61 -11.16
CA ILE A 190 0.95 11.88 -11.96
C ILE A 190 1.23 10.71 -12.92
N LEU A 191 1.18 9.48 -12.44
CA LEU A 191 1.39 8.27 -13.26
C LEU A 191 0.33 8.15 -14.37
N LEU A 192 -0.94 8.44 -14.04
CA LEU A 192 -2.03 8.45 -15.01
C LEU A 192 -1.76 9.42 -16.17
N PHE A 193 -1.32 10.64 -15.86
CA PHE A 193 -0.97 11.63 -16.90
C PHE A 193 0.29 11.24 -17.70
N ASN A 194 1.15 10.39 -17.16
CA ASN A 194 2.34 9.86 -17.85
C ASN A 194 2.07 8.54 -18.59
N GLY A 195 0.82 8.07 -18.67
CA GLY A 195 0.42 6.94 -19.51
C GLY A 195 0.22 5.60 -18.79
N THR A 196 0.41 5.54 -17.47
CA THR A 196 0.11 4.32 -16.71
C THR A 196 -1.40 4.06 -16.69
N PRO A 197 -1.86 2.83 -16.99
CA PRO A 197 -3.28 2.55 -17.13
C PRO A 197 -4.02 2.62 -15.79
N MET A 198 -5.23 3.15 -15.84
CA MET A 198 -6.21 3.11 -14.76
C MET A 198 -7.59 2.74 -15.32
N THR A 199 -7.84 1.44 -15.47
CA THR A 199 -9.10 0.92 -16.05
C THR A 199 -9.49 -0.43 -15.45
N PHE A 200 -10.76 -0.79 -15.58
CA PHE A 200 -11.28 -2.13 -15.24
C PHE A 200 -11.72 -2.92 -16.48
N LYS A 201 -11.39 -2.43 -17.68
CA LYS A 201 -11.55 -3.21 -18.91
C LYS A 201 -10.47 -4.30 -18.96
N GLY A 202 -10.83 -5.48 -19.50
CA GLY A 202 -9.89 -6.58 -19.72
C GLY A 202 -8.80 -6.26 -20.75
N LYS A 203 -8.02 -7.28 -21.10
CA LYS A 203 -6.97 -7.20 -22.11
C LYS A 203 -7.48 -6.59 -23.41
N ASP A 204 -6.75 -5.61 -23.92
CA ASP A 204 -7.06 -5.02 -25.21
C ASP A 204 -6.41 -5.81 -26.33
N LYS A 205 -7.12 -5.93 -27.45
CA LYS A 205 -6.70 -6.72 -28.60
C LYS A 205 -6.34 -5.78 -29.74
N PHE A 206 -5.12 -5.92 -30.26
CA PHE A 206 -4.73 -5.22 -31.48
C PHE A 206 -4.00 -6.15 -32.44
N ILE A 207 -4.06 -5.82 -33.72
CA ILE A 207 -3.33 -6.52 -34.78
C ILE A 207 -2.03 -5.74 -35.01
N SER A 208 -0.90 -6.42 -34.88
CA SER A 208 0.43 -5.83 -35.09
C SER A 208 0.62 -5.42 -36.55
N VAL A 209 1.66 -4.64 -36.83
CA VAL A 209 2.02 -4.25 -38.21
C VAL A 209 2.39 -5.49 -39.05
N GLN A 210 2.83 -6.57 -38.40
CA GLN A 210 3.12 -7.86 -39.01
C GLN A 210 1.87 -8.73 -39.23
N GLY A 211 0.71 -8.34 -38.69
CA GLY A 211 -0.55 -9.08 -38.79
C GLY A 211 -0.85 -10.01 -37.61
N ASP A 212 -0.01 -10.05 -36.58
CA ASP A 212 -0.21 -10.90 -35.41
C ASP A 212 -1.25 -10.31 -34.45
N THR A 213 -2.09 -11.16 -33.87
CA THR A 213 -2.98 -10.73 -32.78
C THR A 213 -2.21 -10.66 -31.47
N VAL A 214 -2.16 -9.47 -30.87
CA VAL A 214 -1.49 -9.22 -29.58
C VAL A 214 -2.53 -8.79 -28.54
N ASN A 215 -2.43 -9.38 -27.34
CA ASN A 215 -3.24 -9.01 -26.18
C ASN A 215 -2.40 -8.15 -25.23
N VAL A 216 -2.84 -6.92 -24.96
CA VAL A 216 -2.17 -5.99 -24.04
C VAL A 216 -2.92 -5.99 -22.72
N SER A 217 -2.23 -6.46 -21.68
CA SER A 217 -2.73 -6.44 -20.31
C SER A 217 -2.88 -5.01 -19.81
N ARG A 218 -4.03 -4.74 -19.18
CA ARG A 218 -4.38 -3.45 -18.58
C ARG A 218 -4.94 -3.69 -17.19
N GLY A 219 -5.30 -2.63 -16.50
CA GLY A 219 -5.93 -2.68 -15.19
C GLY A 219 -5.75 -1.37 -14.42
N PRO A 220 -6.11 -1.36 -13.13
CA PRO A 220 -5.88 -0.23 -12.23
C PRO A 220 -4.41 -0.15 -11.77
N SER A 221 -3.46 -0.10 -12.72
CA SER A 221 -2.02 -0.15 -12.41
C SER A 221 -1.55 1.13 -11.72
N ALA A 222 -2.04 2.31 -12.14
CA ALA A 222 -1.57 3.60 -11.62
C ALA A 222 -1.71 3.71 -10.10
N SER A 223 -2.84 3.26 -9.54
CA SER A 223 -3.07 3.26 -8.10
C SER A 223 -2.15 2.30 -7.36
N MET A 224 -1.90 1.11 -7.91
CA MET A 224 -1.02 0.11 -7.28
C MET A 224 0.44 0.55 -7.32
N VAL A 225 0.90 1.10 -8.45
CA VAL A 225 2.27 1.62 -8.61
C VAL A 225 2.52 2.78 -7.66
N ALA A 226 1.54 3.63 -7.39
CA ALA A 226 1.70 4.73 -6.43
C ALA A 226 1.99 4.23 -5.02
N ILE A 227 1.15 3.35 -4.46
CA ILE A 227 1.36 2.84 -3.10
C ILE A 227 2.55 1.89 -3.01
N LYS A 228 2.85 1.11 -4.05
CA LYS A 228 4.01 0.20 -4.00
C LYS A 228 5.32 0.97 -3.81
N GLN A 229 5.45 2.14 -4.45
CA GLN A 229 6.63 2.99 -4.34
C GLN A 229 6.66 3.75 -3.01
N LEU A 230 5.55 4.41 -2.65
CA LEU A 230 5.47 5.21 -1.42
C LEU A 230 5.62 4.36 -0.15
N GLY A 231 4.98 3.20 -0.11
CA GLY A 231 5.03 2.29 1.04
C GLY A 231 6.25 1.37 1.06
N THR A 232 7.17 1.50 0.10
CA THR A 232 8.36 0.64 -0.02
C THR A 232 8.04 -0.85 -0.13
N ASN A 233 6.90 -1.16 -0.73
CA ASN A 233 6.39 -2.53 -0.85
C ASN A 233 7.09 -3.29 -1.98
N GLY A 234 7.16 -2.68 -3.17
CA GLY A 234 7.77 -3.30 -4.36
C GLY A 234 6.88 -4.25 -5.18
N GLY A 235 5.66 -4.58 -4.73
CA GLY A 235 4.73 -5.44 -5.48
C GLY A 235 4.17 -4.78 -6.74
N GLY A 236 4.41 -5.40 -7.91
CA GLY A 236 4.03 -4.87 -9.22
C GLY A 236 2.68 -5.37 -9.71
N PHE A 237 2.03 -4.59 -10.58
CA PHE A 237 0.83 -5.02 -11.29
C PHE A 237 1.17 -6.04 -12.40
N PHE A 238 2.32 -5.86 -13.04
CA PHE A 238 2.83 -6.70 -14.11
C PHE A 238 4.05 -7.51 -13.65
N GLY A 239 4.32 -8.66 -14.27
CA GLY A 239 5.48 -9.51 -13.91
C GLY A 239 6.83 -8.81 -14.03
N ALA A 240 7.01 -7.94 -15.04
CA ALA A 240 8.21 -7.11 -15.21
C ALA A 240 8.30 -5.91 -14.23
N ASN A 241 7.29 -5.75 -13.37
CA ASN A 241 7.25 -4.75 -12.31
C ASN A 241 7.53 -3.32 -12.83
N SER A 242 8.53 -2.62 -12.29
CA SER A 242 8.85 -1.23 -12.68
C SER A 242 9.65 -1.12 -13.98
N ALA A 243 10.01 -2.24 -14.62
CA ALA A 243 10.55 -2.25 -15.98
C ALA A 243 9.45 -2.39 -17.04
N HIS A 244 8.21 -2.65 -16.62
CA HIS A 244 7.07 -2.69 -17.53
C HIS A 244 6.77 -1.25 -18.03
N PRO A 245 6.52 -1.04 -19.34
CA PRO A 245 6.30 0.29 -19.89
C PRO A 245 4.95 0.92 -19.49
N LEU A 246 4.00 0.09 -19.03
CA LEU A 246 2.70 0.51 -18.50
C LEU A 246 2.72 0.63 -16.98
#